data_AF-A0A4Q4VM49-F1
#
_entry.id   AF-A0A4Q4VM49-F1
#
_cell.length_a   1.000
_cell.length_b   1.000
_cell.length_c   1.000
_cell.angle_alpha   90.00
_cell.angle_beta   90.00
_cell.angle_gamma   90.00
#
_symmetry.space_group_name_H-M   'P 1'
#
loop_
_entity.id
_entity.type
_entity.pdbx_description
1 polymer ?
#
loop_
_entity_poly.entity_id
_entity_poly.type
_entity_poly.pdbx_seq_one_letter_code
_entity_poly.pdbx_strand_id
1 'polypeptide(L)'
;MASLMLLRGLRLSLAPRPPLLLAMRANNTAVKFHTTTPLVRAGDYAKIRDRELKKRSPAREAKLRERERENFLKNWKVPGVTPDSPQGQAMIETHLEKWAAKRDKDFYRRAEQKALRQAEEKLERERRKKNKEGPTQDDLLLKEAREEALRGQWEAMEEAMHQSER
;
A
#
# COMPACT_ATOMS: atom_id res chain seq x y z
N MET A 1 50.76 62.00 -8.55
CA MET A 1 50.76 61.79 -10.01
C MET A 1 49.47 61.07 -10.38
N ALA A 2 48.75 61.60 -11.36
CA ALA A 2 47.49 61.07 -11.87
C ALA A 2 47.72 60.08 -13.04
N SER A 3 46.65 59.35 -13.38
CA SER A 3 46.33 58.58 -14.60
C SER A 3 46.34 57.05 -14.44
N LEU A 4 45.16 56.41 -14.42
CA LEU A 4 44.33 55.99 -15.58
C LEU A 4 44.95 54.84 -16.38
N MET A 5 44.36 53.66 -16.28
CA MET A 5 43.84 52.93 -17.45
C MET A 5 42.72 51.97 -17.02
N LEU A 6 41.62 52.06 -17.77
CA LEU A 6 40.39 51.31 -17.66
C LEU A 6 40.48 49.95 -18.37
N LEU A 7 39.58 49.05 -17.95
CA LEU A 7 38.83 48.07 -18.77
C LEU A 7 39.62 47.00 -19.54
N ARG A 8 39.39 45.73 -19.16
CA ARG A 8 38.68 44.73 -19.98
C ARG A 8 38.75 43.36 -19.32
N GLY A 9 37.61 42.68 -19.18
CA GLY A 9 37.63 41.24 -18.91
C GLY A 9 36.41 40.67 -18.19
N LEU A 10 35.21 40.91 -18.71
CA LEU A 10 34.09 40.00 -18.51
C LEU A 10 34.54 38.57 -18.85
N ARG A 11 34.67 37.70 -17.85
CA ARG A 11 34.55 36.25 -18.05
C ARG A 11 33.64 35.67 -16.98
N LEU A 12 32.41 35.47 -17.43
CA LEU A 12 31.42 34.55 -16.90
C LEU A 12 32.05 33.18 -16.67
N SER A 13 32.13 32.72 -15.43
CA SER A 13 32.34 31.30 -15.11
C SER A 13 31.28 30.86 -14.09
N LEU A 14 30.11 30.54 -14.65
CA LEU A 14 29.32 29.34 -14.39
C LEU A 14 29.50 28.65 -13.02
N ALA A 15 29.08 29.32 -11.94
CA ALA A 15 28.68 28.63 -10.72
C ALA A 15 27.19 28.28 -10.86
N PRO A 16 26.76 27.00 -10.71
CA PRO A 16 25.34 26.68 -10.65
C PRO A 16 24.81 27.19 -9.31
N ARG A 17 24.31 28.43 -9.30
CA ARG A 17 23.46 28.92 -8.23
C ARG A 17 22.20 28.03 -8.24
N PRO A 18 21.80 27.44 -7.09
CA PRO A 18 20.50 26.78 -7.03
C PRO A 18 19.43 27.83 -7.37
N PRO A 19 18.45 27.52 -8.22
CA PRO A 19 17.35 28.43 -8.47
C PRO A 19 16.64 28.68 -7.15
N LEU A 20 16.77 29.90 -6.62
CA LEU A 20 15.84 30.45 -5.66
C LEU A 20 14.47 30.45 -6.35
N LEU A 21 13.67 29.42 -6.05
CA LEU A 21 12.28 29.33 -6.45
C LEU A 21 11.53 30.46 -5.75
N LEU A 22 11.54 31.63 -6.40
CA LEU A 22 10.70 32.76 -6.08
C LEU A 22 9.27 32.29 -6.36
N ALA A 23 8.58 31.82 -5.32
CA ALA A 23 7.17 31.47 -5.39
C ALA A 23 6.38 32.77 -5.62
N MET A 24 6.22 33.15 -6.89
CA MET A 24 5.21 34.11 -7.30
C MET A 24 3.85 33.54 -6.86
N ARG A 25 3.24 34.20 -5.90
CA ARG A 25 1.87 33.98 -5.44
C ARG A 25 0.93 34.38 -6.57
N ALA A 26 0.73 33.47 -7.51
CA ALA A 26 -0.36 33.57 -8.47
C ALA A 26 -1.67 33.35 -7.69
N ASN A 27 -2.53 34.36 -7.70
CA ASN A 27 -3.93 34.28 -7.28
C ASN A 27 -4.67 33.31 -8.20
N ASN A 28 -4.47 32.02 -8.02
CA ASN A 28 -5.35 31.01 -8.57
C ASN A 28 -6.49 30.85 -7.58
N THR A 29 -7.62 31.47 -7.93
CA THR A 29 -8.95 31.02 -7.58
C THR A 29 -8.97 29.50 -7.66
N ALA A 30 -8.83 28.87 -6.50
CA ALA A 30 -8.84 27.43 -6.37
C ALA A 30 -10.27 26.98 -6.69
N VAL A 31 -10.51 26.71 -7.97
CA VAL A 31 -11.56 25.80 -8.40
C VAL A 31 -11.21 24.49 -7.72
N LYS A 32 -11.83 24.26 -6.57
CA LYS A 32 -11.79 22.99 -5.86
C LYS A 32 -12.53 22.00 -6.75
N PHE A 33 -11.85 21.47 -7.76
CA PHE A 33 -12.28 20.23 -8.37
C PHE A 33 -12.20 19.19 -7.27
N HIS A 34 -13.35 18.91 -6.65
CA HIS A 34 -13.54 17.76 -5.80
C HIS A 34 -13.38 16.53 -6.70
N THR A 35 -12.14 16.11 -6.93
CA THR A 35 -11.86 14.80 -7.51
C THR A 35 -12.31 13.78 -6.48
N THR A 36 -13.56 13.37 -6.58
CA THR A 36 -14.18 12.20 -5.96
C THR A 36 -13.57 10.93 -6.54
N THR A 37 -12.24 10.83 -6.51
CA THR A 37 -11.56 9.55 -6.70
C THR A 37 -11.65 8.85 -5.35
N PRO A 38 -12.28 7.67 -5.24
CA PRO A 38 -12.26 6.93 -3.99
C PRO A 38 -10.78 6.68 -3.64
N LEU A 39 -10.37 7.07 -2.44
CA LEU A 39 -9.01 6.89 -1.89
C LEU A 39 -8.65 5.41 -1.66
N VAL A 40 -9.28 4.48 -2.37
CA VAL A 40 -8.80 3.10 -2.48
C VAL A 40 -7.74 3.08 -3.59
N ARG A 41 -6.58 3.71 -3.35
CA ARG A 41 -5.42 3.45 -4.19
C ARG A 41 -4.94 2.03 -3.90
N ALA A 42 -5.21 1.11 -4.81
CA ALA A 42 -4.67 -0.25 -4.82
C ALA A 42 -3.14 -0.31 -4.55
N GLY A 43 -2.41 0.79 -4.79
CA GLY A 43 -0.99 0.94 -4.46
C GLY A 43 -0.63 0.90 -2.97
N ASP A 44 -1.55 1.14 -2.04
CA ASP A 44 -1.24 1.11 -0.61
C ASP A 44 -1.04 -0.31 -0.08
N TYR A 45 -1.84 -1.27 -0.58
CA TYR A 45 -1.70 -2.69 -0.27
C TYR A 45 -0.35 -3.22 -0.75
N ALA A 46 0.03 -2.92 -2.00
CA ALA A 46 1.31 -3.34 -2.57
C ALA A 46 2.50 -2.80 -1.75
N LYS A 47 2.45 -1.52 -1.35
CA LYS A 47 3.50 -0.91 -0.52
C LYS A 47 3.63 -1.57 0.86
N ILE A 48 2.52 -1.93 1.50
CA ILE A 48 2.55 -2.61 2.81
C ILE A 48 3.09 -4.03 2.67
N ARG A 49 2.63 -4.76 1.64
CA ARG A 49 3.13 -6.09 1.30
C ARG A 49 4.64 -6.06 1.07
N ASP A 50 5.14 -5.16 0.23
CA ASP A 50 6.56 -5.08 -0.11
C ASP A 50 7.43 -4.70 1.10
N ARG A 51 6.93 -3.84 2.00
CA ARG A 51 7.60 -3.53 3.28
C ARG A 51 7.67 -4.74 4.19
N GLU A 52 6.62 -5.55 4.25
CA GLU A 52 6.63 -6.76 5.06
C GLU A 52 7.55 -7.82 4.44
N LEU A 53 7.57 -7.95 3.11
CA LEU A 53 8.48 -8.86 2.41
C LEU A 53 9.95 -8.52 2.64
N LYS A 54 10.30 -7.24 2.68
CA LYS A 54 11.66 -6.78 3.02
C LYS A 54 12.12 -7.17 4.44
N LYS A 55 11.21 -7.57 5.33
CA LYS A 55 11.58 -8.07 6.68
C LYS A 55 12.10 -9.50 6.66
N ARG A 56 11.96 -10.21 5.55
CA ARG A 56 12.59 -11.50 5.33
C ARG A 56 14.05 -11.27 4.93
N SER A 57 14.92 -11.12 5.91
CA SER A 57 16.35 -11.05 5.64
C SER A 57 16.93 -12.48 5.52
N PRO A 58 17.78 -12.75 4.52
CA PRO A 58 18.45 -14.04 4.37
C PRO A 58 19.22 -14.45 5.64
N ALA A 59 19.87 -13.48 6.29
CA ALA A 59 20.58 -13.69 7.55
C ALA A 59 19.68 -14.17 8.69
N ARG A 60 18.42 -13.69 8.76
CA ARG A 60 17.47 -14.13 9.78
C ARG A 60 16.93 -15.53 9.46
N GLU A 61 16.65 -15.82 8.19
CA GLU A 61 16.21 -17.15 7.76
C GLU A 61 17.29 -18.22 7.99
N ALA A 62 18.57 -17.89 7.77
CA ALA A 62 19.68 -18.78 8.11
C ALA A 62 19.70 -19.12 9.61
N LYS A 63 19.60 -18.12 10.49
CA LYS A 63 19.53 -18.33 11.95
C LYS A 63 18.34 -19.18 12.38
N LEU A 64 17.20 -19.02 11.71
CA LEU A 64 16.00 -19.81 12.02
C LEU A 64 16.15 -21.24 11.51
N ARG A 65 16.81 -21.45 10.37
CA ARG A 65 17.14 -22.77 9.83
C ARG A 65 18.10 -23.52 10.76
N GLU A 66 19.11 -22.85 11.30
CA GLU A 66 20.02 -23.43 12.31
C GLU A 66 19.26 -23.84 13.57
N ARG A 67 18.39 -22.98 14.10
CA ARG A 67 17.55 -23.31 15.27
C ARG A 67 16.62 -24.49 15.00
N GLU A 68 16.04 -24.57 13.81
CA GLU A 68 15.20 -25.70 13.44
C GLU A 68 16.03 -26.99 13.34
N ARG A 69 17.25 -26.91 12.79
CA ARG A 69 18.18 -28.04 12.75
C ARG A 69 18.48 -28.54 14.16
N GLU A 70 18.83 -27.64 15.08
CA GLU A 70 19.07 -28.00 16.48
C GLU A 70 17.83 -28.62 17.14
N ASN A 71 16.65 -28.07 16.90
CA ASN A 71 15.40 -28.61 17.44
C ASN A 71 15.09 -30.01 16.87
N PHE A 72 15.35 -30.22 15.58
CA PHE A 72 15.16 -31.51 14.93
C PHE A 72 16.14 -32.55 15.46
N LEU A 73 17.41 -32.17 15.65
CA LEU A 73 18.45 -33.01 16.24
C LEU A 73 18.13 -33.37 17.70
N LYS A 74 17.64 -32.43 18.50
CA LYS A 74 17.20 -32.69 19.89
C LYS A 74 16.09 -33.73 19.96
N ASN A 75 15.21 -33.76 18.96
CA ASN A 75 14.09 -34.68 18.87
C ASN A 75 14.38 -35.90 17.96
N TRP A 76 15.66 -36.17 17.66
CA TRP A 76 16.04 -37.26 16.77
C TRP A 76 15.67 -38.61 17.38
N LYS A 77 14.73 -39.32 16.74
CA LYS A 77 14.23 -40.63 17.16
C LYS A 77 14.23 -41.63 16.01
N VAL A 78 15.22 -41.56 15.12
CA VAL A 78 15.34 -42.50 14.00
C VAL A 78 16.20 -43.69 14.45
N PRO A 79 15.62 -44.89 14.63
CA PRO A 79 16.38 -46.06 15.04
C PRO A 79 17.36 -46.49 13.93
N GLY A 80 18.59 -46.83 14.33
CA GLY A 80 19.62 -47.35 13.41
C GLY A 80 20.27 -46.32 12.48
N VAL A 81 19.86 -45.05 12.52
CA VAL A 81 20.43 -43.98 11.70
C VAL A 81 20.99 -42.89 12.61
N THR A 82 22.30 -42.69 12.56
CA THR A 82 22.95 -41.58 13.26
C THR A 82 22.77 -40.28 12.44
N PRO A 83 22.60 -39.12 13.10
CA PRO A 83 22.49 -37.82 12.42
C PRO A 83 23.68 -37.50 11.51
N ASP A 84 24.86 -38.00 11.87
CA ASP A 84 26.12 -37.76 11.13
C ASP A 84 26.32 -38.72 9.96
N SER A 85 25.52 -39.78 9.84
CA SER A 85 25.55 -40.65 8.68
C SER A 85 25.06 -39.91 7.42
N PRO A 86 25.50 -40.29 6.21
CA PRO A 86 25.00 -39.70 4.97
C PRO A 86 23.47 -39.76 4.86
N GLN A 87 22.88 -40.86 5.33
CA GLN A 87 21.42 -41.04 5.38
C GLN A 87 20.76 -40.09 6.40
N GLY A 88 21.38 -39.91 7.57
CA GLY A 88 20.93 -38.95 8.57
C GLY A 88 20.98 -37.51 8.08
N GLN A 89 22.08 -37.12 7.42
CA GLN A 89 22.24 -35.79 6.84
C GLN A 89 21.18 -35.50 5.76
N ALA A 90 20.93 -36.45 4.86
CA ALA A 90 19.87 -36.32 3.86
C ALA A 90 18.47 -36.13 4.48
N MET A 91 18.18 -36.82 5.59
CA MET A 91 16.91 -36.63 6.33
C MET A 91 16.81 -35.24 6.98
N ILE A 92 17.91 -34.74 7.54
CA ILE A 92 17.97 -33.40 8.12
C ILE A 92 17.76 -32.35 7.04
N GLU A 93 18.43 -32.46 5.90
CA GLU A 93 18.32 -31.52 4.79
C GLU A 93 16.90 -31.48 4.23
N THR A 94 16.31 -32.64 3.94
CA THR A 94 14.93 -32.73 3.44
C THR A 94 13.90 -32.18 4.43
N HIS A 95 14.10 -32.38 5.75
CA HIS A 95 13.26 -31.75 6.77
C HIS A 95 13.38 -30.22 6.73
N LEU A 96 14.61 -29.71 6.70
CA LEU A 96 14.88 -28.26 6.66
C LEU A 96 14.33 -27.61 5.38
N GLU A 97 14.39 -28.29 4.23
CA GLU A 97 13.79 -27.82 2.99
C GLU A 97 12.27 -27.76 3.06
N LYS A 98 11.62 -28.82 3.55
CA LYS A 98 10.16 -28.84 3.74
C LYS A 98 9.72 -27.74 4.73
N TRP A 99 10.47 -27.57 5.81
CA TRP A 99 10.23 -26.52 6.80
C TRP A 99 10.39 -25.13 6.17
N ALA A 100 11.47 -24.91 5.41
CA ALA A 100 11.73 -23.63 4.74
C ALA A 100 10.61 -23.29 3.73
N ALA A 101 10.17 -24.27 2.92
CA ALA A 101 9.09 -24.10 1.97
C ALA A 101 7.75 -23.78 2.65
N LYS A 102 7.43 -24.45 3.76
CA LYS A 102 6.20 -24.16 4.53
C LYS A 102 6.24 -22.77 5.14
N ARG A 103 7.38 -22.42 5.74
CA ARG A 103 7.61 -21.11 6.35
C ARG A 103 7.51 -19.99 5.32
N ASP A 104 8.02 -20.22 4.11
CA ASP A 104 7.93 -19.26 3.02
C ASP A 104 6.48 -18.92 2.67
N LYS A 105 5.68 -19.96 2.41
CA LYS A 105 4.24 -19.83 2.14
C LYS A 105 3.51 -19.13 3.29
N ASP A 106 3.81 -19.49 4.53
CA ASP A 106 3.21 -18.86 5.71
C ASP A 106 3.58 -17.39 5.86
N PHE A 107 4.80 -17.02 5.50
CA PHE A 107 5.27 -15.64 5.55
C PHE A 107 4.52 -14.76 4.54
N TYR A 108 4.40 -15.22 3.28
CA TYR A 108 3.62 -14.51 2.26
C TYR A 108 2.16 -14.35 2.70
N ARG A 109 1.52 -15.43 3.14
CA ARG A 109 0.13 -15.39 3.63
C ARG A 109 -0.06 -14.39 4.79
N ARG A 110 0.87 -14.36 5.75
CA ARG A 110 0.82 -13.41 6.88
C ARG A 110 1.05 -11.97 6.43
N ALA A 111 1.95 -11.74 5.49
CA ALA A 111 2.19 -10.43 4.91
C ALA A 111 0.94 -9.89 4.21
N GLU A 112 0.26 -10.73 3.42
CA GLU A 112 -1.00 -10.40 2.75
C GLU A 112 -2.13 -10.09 3.76
N GLN A 113 -2.36 -10.96 4.73
CA GLN A 113 -3.38 -10.74 5.76
C GLN A 113 -3.13 -9.48 6.59
N LYS A 114 -1.86 -9.14 6.83
CA LYS A 114 -1.50 -7.91 7.54
C LYS A 114 -1.74 -6.68 6.69
N ALA A 115 -1.42 -6.75 5.39
CA ALA A 115 -1.70 -5.67 4.45
C ALA A 115 -3.20 -5.43 4.27
N LEU A 116 -4.02 -6.49 4.22
CA LEU A 116 -5.48 -6.38 4.17
C LEU A 116 -6.04 -5.71 5.43
N ARG A 117 -5.65 -6.17 6.63
CA ARG A 117 -6.10 -5.54 7.89
C ARG A 117 -5.75 -4.07 7.99
N GLN A 118 -4.55 -3.68 7.56
CA GLN A 118 -4.15 -2.26 7.57
C GLN A 118 -4.92 -1.42 6.54
N ALA A 119 -5.27 -2.00 5.39
CA ALA A 119 -6.10 -1.34 4.39
C ALA A 119 -7.54 -1.15 4.92
N GLU A 120 -8.10 -2.17 5.56
CA GLU A 120 -9.42 -2.12 6.20
C GLU A 120 -9.45 -1.08 7.33
N GLU A 121 -8.45 -1.08 8.21
CA GLU A 121 -8.37 -0.11 9.31
C GLU A 121 -8.26 1.34 8.79
N LYS A 122 -7.50 1.57 7.71
CA LYS A 122 -7.45 2.88 7.06
C LYS A 122 -8.82 3.30 6.51
N LEU A 123 -9.51 2.38 5.83
CA LEU A 123 -10.83 2.63 5.27
C LEU A 123 -11.86 2.89 6.37
N GLU A 124 -11.78 2.18 7.48
CA GLU A 124 -12.64 2.42 8.64
C GLU A 124 -12.35 3.79 9.28
N ARG A 125 -11.08 4.18 9.40
CA ARG A 125 -10.70 5.53 9.86
C ARG A 125 -11.24 6.62 8.93
N GLU A 126 -11.19 6.43 7.62
CA GLU A 126 -11.77 7.35 6.64
C GLU A 126 -13.30 7.44 6.78
N ARG A 127 -14.00 6.31 6.95
CA ARG A 127 -15.44 6.29 7.23
C ARG A 127 -15.78 7.04 8.52
N ARG A 128 -15.01 6.80 9.59
CA ARG A 128 -15.18 7.52 10.87
C ARG A 128 -14.94 9.02 10.74
N LYS A 129 -14.02 9.45 9.87
CA LYS A 129 -13.80 10.88 9.57
C LYS A 129 -14.99 11.47 8.83
N LYS A 130 -15.46 10.83 7.75
CA LYS A 130 -16.65 11.25 7.01
C LYS A 130 -17.89 11.35 7.90
N ASN A 131 -18.11 10.36 8.77
CA ASN A 131 -19.24 10.37 9.70
C ASN A 131 -19.13 11.50 10.76
N LYS A 132 -17.92 11.94 11.11
CA LYS A 132 -17.70 13.07 12.02
C LYS A 132 -17.88 14.44 11.33
N GLU A 133 -17.59 14.51 10.04
CA GLU A 133 -17.69 15.75 9.25
C GLU A 133 -19.15 16.11 8.90
N GLY A 134 -20.10 15.21 9.17
CA GLY A 134 -21.52 15.40 8.85
C GLY A 134 -21.79 15.25 7.34
N PRO A 135 -23.07 15.20 6.91
CA PRO A 135 -23.39 15.14 5.50
C PRO A 135 -22.93 16.43 4.81
N THR A 136 -22.13 16.27 3.75
CA THR A 136 -21.73 17.40 2.91
C THR A 136 -22.87 17.81 1.97
N GLN A 137 -22.80 19.03 1.42
CA GLN A 137 -23.83 19.54 0.51
C GLN A 137 -23.99 18.66 -0.75
N ASP A 138 -22.89 18.05 -1.21
CA ASP A 138 -22.91 17.04 -2.28
C ASP A 138 -23.65 15.76 -1.86
N ASP A 139 -23.52 15.32 -0.59
CA ASP A 139 -24.25 14.15 -0.08
C ASP A 139 -25.76 14.38 -0.04
N LEU A 140 -26.18 15.62 0.23
CA LEU A 140 -27.60 16.02 0.19
C LEU A 140 -28.13 16.03 -1.24
N LEU A 141 -27.41 16.64 -2.18
CA LEU A 141 -27.78 16.65 -3.60
C LEU A 141 -27.85 15.23 -4.20
N LEU A 142 -26.95 14.35 -3.81
CA LEU A 142 -26.97 12.93 -4.21
C LEU A 142 -28.17 12.18 -3.65
N LYS A 143 -28.60 12.53 -2.43
CA LYS A 143 -29.79 11.94 -1.81
C LYS A 143 -31.06 12.42 -2.52
N GLU A 144 -31.16 13.72 -2.79
CA GLU A 144 -32.27 14.31 -3.54
C GLU A 144 -32.40 13.71 -4.95
N ALA A 145 -31.29 13.61 -5.70
CA ALA A 145 -31.30 13.01 -7.04
C ALA A 145 -31.72 11.53 -7.03
N ARG A 146 -31.38 10.78 -5.96
CA ARG A 146 -31.83 9.39 -5.79
C ARG A 146 -33.32 9.30 -5.46
N GLU A 147 -33.82 10.19 -4.60
CA GLU A 147 -35.24 10.25 -4.26
C GLU A 147 -36.08 10.66 -5.48
N GLU A 148 -35.60 11.59 -6.29
CA GLU A 148 -36.26 12.03 -7.53
C GLU A 148 -36.26 10.91 -8.59
N ALA A 149 -35.14 10.21 -8.78
CA ALA A 149 -35.08 9.06 -9.68
C ALA A 149 -36.01 7.91 -9.24
N LEU A 150 -36.13 7.67 -7.93
CA LEU A 150 -37.06 6.67 -7.39
C LEU A 150 -38.52 7.10 -7.58
N ARG A 151 -38.86 8.38 -7.37
CA ARG A 151 -40.22 8.89 -7.61
C ARG A 151 -40.62 8.80 -9.07
N GLY A 152 -39.74 9.21 -9.99
CA GLY A 152 -40.00 9.08 -11.43
C GLY A 152 -40.17 7.63 -11.90
N GLN A 153 -39.50 6.66 -11.25
CA GLN A 153 -39.72 5.23 -11.51
C GLN A 153 -41.07 4.74 -11.00
N TRP A 154 -41.54 5.21 -9.84
CA TRP A 154 -42.86 4.90 -9.32
C TRP A 154 -43.97 5.49 -10.19
N GLU A 155 -43.84 6.75 -10.61
CA GLU A 155 -44.81 7.42 -11.48
C GLU A 155 -44.90 6.72 -12.85
N ALA A 156 -43.77 6.34 -13.44
CA ALA A 156 -43.74 5.58 -14.69
C ALA A 156 -44.36 4.17 -14.54
N MET A 157 -44.23 3.55 -13.36
CA MET A 157 -44.82 2.24 -13.07
C MET A 157 -46.34 2.33 -12.86
N GLU A 158 -46.83 3.37 -12.19
CA GLU A 158 -48.26 3.65 -12.05
C GLU A 158 -48.91 3.96 -13.41
N GLU A 159 -48.25 4.74 -14.27
CA GLU A 159 -48.75 5.04 -15.60
C GLU A 159 -48.79 3.79 -16.50
N ALA A 160 -47.79 2.91 -16.39
CA ALA A 160 -47.80 1.63 -17.09
C ALA A 160 -48.93 0.69 -16.62
N MET A 161 -49.24 0.68 -15.31
CA MET A 161 -50.38 -0.07 -14.77
C MET A 161 -51.71 0.48 -15.31
N HIS A 162 -51.91 1.79 -15.31
CA HIS A 162 -53.14 2.40 -15.81
C HIS A 162 -53.34 2.25 -17.33
N GLN A 163 -52.26 2.08 -18.11
CA GLN A 163 -52.38 1.72 -19.53
C GLN A 163 -52.74 0.24 -19.75
N SER A 164 -52.39 -0.65 -18.81
CA SER A 164 -52.74 -2.07 -18.88
C SER A 164 -54.19 -2.38 -18.49
N GLU A 165 -54.86 -1.44 -17.83
CA GLU A 165 -56.28 -1.52 -17.42
C GLU A 165 -57.26 -0.93 -18.46
N ARG A 166 -56.75 -0.37 -19.57
CA ARG A 166 -57.54 0.12 -20.71
C ARG A 166 -57.56 -0.91 -21.84
#